data_AF-A0A532TJ77-F1
#
_entry.id   AF-A0A532TJ77-F1
#
_cell.length_a   1.000
_cell.length_b   1.000
_cell.length_c   1.000
_cell.angle_alpha   90.00
_cell.angle_beta   90.00
_cell.angle_gamma   90.00
#
_symmetry.space_group_name_H-M   'P 1'
#
loop_
_entity.id
_entity.type
_entity.pdbx_description
1 polymer ?
#
loop_
_entity_poly.entity_id
_entity_poly.type
_entity_poly.pdbx_seq_one_letter_code
_entity_poly.pdbx_strand_id
1 'polypeptide(L)'
;MAKFKSVVIFLAIFCLIGIIHGALLNSINVFVTWLLIGIWLIYSFKVLKNIKQYREFNSPHNTAFFTIGPVLMGIFYSVWSNFTGLLGENLLESTDLYLSWWSILFGFPYILYGSISLYRCFKKYNVIHFRRKSIKARTFGFILGISILLFIIIYWISFYSIIDFYESLITPLHFLIDLNLLILLISTILLLIVPGLFGAQTPLPQLTRDYIARRTSRLNNLTSPTPNRQRQTVRTTTRSSPTPSTRTVARTTRSVSRSARSTPTTNRYSTSSREKKTTQTVGRRATGPVRRKKTVTKISNFNLYKPKAARLSTEDFKCIFCFKLPEYPKDNGRGIILCPKCKYPAHADEFKDWLQSSNLCSRCNTPIPSSFRRNPKTISVKNYIIVIKHFVSNRR
;
A
#
# COMPACT_ATOMS: atom_id res chain seq x y z
N MET A 1 3.04 23.68 -1.36
CA MET A 1 3.64 23.82 -0.01
C MET A 1 3.20 25.16 0.51
N ALA A 2 2.73 25.30 1.76
CA ALA A 2 2.75 26.64 2.35
C ALA A 2 4.22 27.07 2.27
N LYS A 3 4.51 28.19 1.61
CA LYS A 3 5.89 28.68 1.54
C LYS A 3 6.35 28.81 2.99
N PHE A 4 7.56 28.38 3.34
CA PHE A 4 8.09 28.44 4.72
C PHE A 4 7.76 29.79 5.39
N LYS A 5 7.83 30.87 4.61
CA LYS A 5 7.38 32.22 4.94
C LYS A 5 5.96 32.29 5.55
N SER A 6 4.96 31.62 4.97
CA SER A 6 3.58 31.62 5.46
C SER A 6 3.43 30.93 6.82
N VAL A 7 4.20 29.87 7.10
CA VAL A 7 4.18 29.20 8.42
C VAL A 7 4.79 30.11 9.47
N VAL A 8 5.92 30.76 9.14
CA VAL A 8 6.59 31.72 10.03
C VAL A 8 5.68 32.92 10.33
N ILE A 9 5.05 33.51 9.31
CA ILE A 9 4.11 34.64 9.48
C ILE A 9 2.94 34.22 10.38
N PHE A 10 2.36 33.05 10.13
CA PHE A 10 1.24 32.57 10.93
C PHE A 10 1.64 32.36 12.40
N LEU A 11 2.78 31.75 12.66
CA LEU A 11 3.28 31.54 14.01
C LEU A 11 3.61 32.86 14.71
N ALA A 12 4.16 33.84 13.97
CA ALA A 12 4.42 35.19 14.48
C ALA A 12 3.13 35.92 14.92
N ILE A 13 2.02 35.74 14.18
CA ILE A 13 0.71 36.29 14.57
C ILE A 13 0.24 35.70 15.90
N PHE A 14 0.30 34.37 16.05
CA PHE A 14 -0.07 33.71 17.31
C PHE A 14 0.85 34.09 18.47
N CYS A 15 2.15 34.28 18.22
CA CYS A 15 3.08 34.83 19.21
C CYS A 15 2.68 36.25 19.63
N LEU A 16 2.35 37.13 18.68
CA LEU A 16 1.96 38.51 18.99
C LEU A 16 0.68 38.55 19.82
N ILE A 17 -0.34 37.78 19.44
CA ILE A 17 -1.59 37.66 20.21
C ILE A 17 -1.29 37.12 21.61
N GLY A 18 -0.45 36.08 21.71
CA GLY A 18 -0.02 35.52 22.98
C GLY A 18 0.69 36.55 23.86
N ILE A 19 1.57 37.38 23.31
CA ILE A 19 2.32 38.41 24.05
C ILE A 19 1.35 39.46 24.59
N ILE A 20 0.44 39.96 23.74
CA ILE A 20 -0.54 40.97 24.14
C ILE A 20 -1.46 40.42 25.23
N HIS A 21 -2.06 39.23 25.02
CA HIS A 21 -3.01 38.66 25.97
C HIS A 21 -2.33 38.18 27.26
N GLY A 22 -1.15 37.58 27.15
CA GLY A 22 -0.34 37.15 28.28
C GLY A 22 0.12 38.33 29.13
N ALA A 23 0.48 39.46 28.51
CA ALA A 23 0.81 40.69 29.24
C ALA A 23 -0.41 41.29 29.95
N LEU A 24 -1.58 41.31 29.30
CA LEU A 24 -2.83 41.81 29.89
C LEU A 24 -3.26 41.02 31.13
N LEU A 25 -3.08 39.69 31.11
CA LEU A 25 -3.45 38.79 32.21
C LEU A 25 -2.27 38.45 33.13
N ASN A 26 -1.11 39.04 32.90
CA ASN A 26 0.15 38.73 33.60
C ASN A 26 0.42 37.22 33.75
N SER A 27 0.19 36.44 32.69
CA SER A 27 0.26 34.98 32.72
C SER A 27 1.03 34.41 31.53
N ILE A 28 2.15 33.74 31.83
CA ILE A 28 2.95 33.03 30.82
C ILE A 28 2.19 31.84 30.21
N ASN A 29 1.33 31.19 31.00
CA ASN A 29 0.48 30.08 30.55
C ASN A 29 -0.42 30.52 29.40
N VAL A 30 -1.01 31.72 29.48
CA VAL A 30 -1.85 32.29 28.41
C VAL A 30 -1.04 32.54 27.12
N PHE A 31 0.18 33.05 27.23
CA PHE A 31 1.08 33.22 26.08
C PHE A 31 1.35 31.87 25.40
N VAL A 32 1.75 30.85 26.17
CA VAL A 32 2.08 29.54 25.60
C VAL A 32 0.86 28.86 25.00
N THR A 33 -0.31 29.00 25.62
CA THR A 33 -1.58 28.50 25.07
C THR A 33 -1.84 29.01 23.64
N TRP A 34 -1.68 30.31 23.39
CA TRP A 34 -1.83 30.88 22.04
C TRP A 34 -0.80 30.34 21.05
N LEU A 35 0.46 30.23 21.46
CA LEU A 35 1.51 29.63 20.64
C LEU A 35 1.15 28.19 20.23
N LEU A 36 0.64 27.40 21.17
CA LEU A 36 0.23 26.02 20.91
C LEU A 36 -0.99 25.95 19.99
N ILE A 37 -2.00 26.80 20.14
CA ILE A 37 -3.11 26.87 19.18
C ILE A 37 -2.58 27.08 17.75
N GLY A 38 -1.59 27.97 17.58
CA GLY A 38 -0.92 28.19 16.29
C GLY A 38 -0.24 26.93 15.75
N ILE A 39 0.53 26.23 16.59
CA ILE A 39 1.20 24.96 16.22
C ILE A 39 0.17 23.88 15.85
N TRP A 40 -0.91 23.77 16.63
CA TRP A 40 -2.01 22.83 16.38
C TRP A 40 -2.63 23.08 15.00
N LEU A 41 -2.96 24.33 14.66
CA LEU A 41 -3.54 24.69 13.37
C LEU A 41 -2.59 24.33 12.22
N ILE A 42 -1.31 24.68 12.33
CA ILE A 42 -0.29 24.35 11.32
C ILE A 42 -0.22 22.82 11.12
N TYR A 43 -0.20 22.07 12.21
CA TYR A 43 -0.16 20.61 12.15
C TYR A 43 -1.44 20.03 11.51
N SER A 44 -2.62 20.48 11.94
CA SER A 44 -3.92 20.12 11.36
C SER A 44 -3.96 20.37 9.84
N PHE A 45 -3.55 21.54 9.38
CA PHE A 45 -3.48 21.84 7.95
C PHE A 45 -2.51 20.92 7.21
N LYS A 46 -1.37 20.60 7.82
CA LYS A 46 -0.39 19.67 7.25
C LYS A 46 -0.95 18.26 7.15
N VAL A 47 -1.69 17.79 8.15
CA VAL A 47 -2.41 16.50 8.14
C VAL A 47 -3.42 16.48 7.00
N LEU A 48 -4.30 17.48 6.89
CA LEU A 48 -5.30 17.57 5.83
C LEU A 48 -4.68 17.60 4.43
N LYS A 49 -3.60 18.37 4.25
CA LYS A 49 -2.88 18.44 2.99
C LYS A 49 -2.24 17.11 2.62
N ASN A 50 -1.62 16.43 3.59
CA ASN A 50 -1.04 15.12 3.37
C ASN A 50 -2.14 14.09 3.04
N ILE A 51 -3.30 14.12 3.69
CA ILE A 51 -4.42 13.22 3.36
C ILE A 51 -4.81 13.39 1.89
N LYS A 52 -4.90 14.62 1.38
CA LYS A 52 -5.19 14.90 -0.03
C LYS A 52 -4.12 14.32 -0.96
N GLN A 53 -2.84 14.61 -0.69
CA GLN A 53 -1.71 14.12 -1.50
C GLN A 53 -1.61 12.58 -1.49
N TYR A 54 -1.86 11.94 -0.35
CA TYR A 54 -1.74 10.49 -0.24
C TYR A 54 -3.00 9.72 -0.65
N ARG A 55 -4.16 10.38 -0.80
CA ARG A 55 -5.34 9.79 -1.46
C ARG A 55 -5.04 9.36 -2.90
N GLU A 56 -4.14 10.05 -3.58
CA GLU A 56 -3.67 9.71 -4.93
C GLU A 56 -2.96 8.34 -4.98
N PHE A 57 -2.45 7.84 -3.85
CA PHE A 57 -1.70 6.58 -3.75
C PHE A 57 -2.50 5.42 -3.10
N ASN A 58 -3.83 5.52 -3.00
CA ASN A 58 -4.74 4.47 -2.50
C ASN A 58 -4.49 3.91 -1.08
N SER A 59 -3.59 4.50 -0.29
CA SER A 59 -3.39 4.12 1.12
C SER A 59 -2.75 5.26 1.93
N PRO A 60 -3.51 6.33 2.25
CA PRO A 60 -2.93 7.47 2.95
C PRO A 60 -2.49 7.18 4.37
N HIS A 61 -3.11 6.21 5.05
CA HIS A 61 -3.03 6.10 6.51
C HIS A 61 -2.00 5.07 7.02
N ASN A 62 -1.27 4.37 6.15
CA ASN A 62 -0.27 3.37 6.56
C ASN A 62 1.18 3.91 6.52
N THR A 63 1.35 5.22 6.70
CA THR A 63 2.67 5.84 6.82
C THR A 63 2.97 6.20 8.27
N ALA A 64 4.26 6.23 8.62
CA ALA A 64 4.71 6.60 9.95
C ALA A 64 4.17 7.97 10.43
N PHE A 65 3.98 8.91 9.50
CA PHE A 65 3.43 10.23 9.81
C PHE A 65 2.01 10.13 10.39
N PHE A 66 1.14 9.31 9.80
CA PHE A 66 -0.25 9.17 10.27
C PHE A 66 -0.41 8.17 11.42
N THR A 67 0.53 7.23 11.60
CA THR A 67 0.48 6.29 12.73
C THR A 67 1.08 6.87 14.00
N ILE A 68 2.18 7.63 13.90
CA ILE A 68 2.90 8.18 15.06
C ILE A 68 2.44 9.60 15.36
N GLY A 69 2.35 10.45 14.34
CA GLY A 69 2.15 11.89 14.50
C GLY A 69 0.90 12.24 15.33
N PRO A 70 -0.29 11.72 14.98
CA PRO A 70 -1.50 11.98 15.76
C PRO A 70 -1.38 11.53 17.21
N VAL A 71 -0.83 10.34 17.48
CA VAL A 71 -0.64 9.88 18.86
C VAL A 71 0.24 10.85 19.64
N LEU A 72 1.37 11.27 19.08
CA LEU A 72 2.28 12.22 19.73
C LEU A 72 1.60 13.57 19.99
N MET A 73 0.83 14.08 19.03
CA MET A 73 0.07 15.32 19.22
C MET A 73 -1.03 15.15 20.29
N GLY A 74 -1.76 14.04 20.27
CA GLY A 74 -2.78 13.74 21.26
C GLY A 74 -2.22 13.70 22.68
N ILE A 75 -1.10 13.00 22.87
CA ILE A 75 -0.37 12.95 24.14
C ILE A 75 0.12 14.35 24.53
N PHE A 76 0.79 15.07 23.63
CA PHE A 76 1.34 16.39 23.91
C PHE A 76 0.27 17.38 24.38
N TYR A 77 -0.88 17.47 23.67
CA TYR A 77 -1.95 18.39 24.06
C TYR A 77 -2.70 17.97 25.31
N SER A 78 -2.72 16.66 25.64
CA SER A 78 -3.31 16.15 26.88
C SER A 78 -2.37 16.25 28.08
N VAL A 79 -1.06 16.32 27.87
CA VAL A 79 -0.10 16.72 28.92
C VAL A 79 -0.20 18.22 29.17
N TRP A 80 -0.24 19.01 28.08
CA TRP A 80 -0.29 20.46 28.16
C TRP A 80 -1.60 21.01 28.73
N SER A 81 -2.67 20.21 28.75
CA SER A 81 -3.94 20.60 29.34
C SER A 81 -3.80 21.02 30.82
N ASN A 82 -2.80 20.52 31.55
CA ASN A 82 -2.55 20.90 32.94
C ASN A 82 -1.90 22.29 33.08
N PHE A 83 -1.39 22.87 32.00
CA PHE A 83 -0.63 24.13 31.99
C PHE A 83 -1.30 25.24 31.19
N THR A 84 -2.45 24.97 30.56
CA THR A 84 -3.09 25.93 29.65
C THR A 84 -3.82 27.04 30.41
N GLY A 85 -3.51 28.31 30.09
CA GLY A 85 -4.20 29.46 30.67
C GLY A 85 -5.58 29.75 30.05
N LEU A 86 -5.96 29.06 28.96
CA LEU A 86 -7.29 29.18 28.34
C LEU A 86 -7.91 27.80 28.14
N LEU A 87 -9.22 27.70 28.32
CA LEU A 87 -9.98 26.46 28.15
C LEU A 87 -9.49 25.30 29.05
N GLY A 88 -8.80 25.64 30.15
CA GLY A 88 -8.23 24.71 31.12
C GLY A 88 -9.19 24.36 32.27
N GLU A 89 -10.39 24.93 32.29
CA GLU A 89 -11.38 24.64 33.33
C GLU A 89 -11.67 23.14 33.40
N ASN A 90 -11.66 22.59 34.62
CA ASN A 90 -12.00 21.18 34.84
C ASN A 90 -13.52 20.99 34.71
N LEU A 91 -13.94 20.23 33.71
CA LEU A 91 -15.34 19.89 33.46
C LEU A 91 -15.86 18.80 34.39
N LEU A 92 -14.98 18.16 35.17
CA LEU A 92 -15.29 17.07 36.09
C LEU A 92 -14.92 17.43 37.54
N GLU A 93 -15.42 18.56 38.02
CA GLU A 93 -15.08 19.14 39.33
C GLU A 93 -15.26 18.18 40.53
N SER A 94 -16.13 17.17 40.42
CA SER A 94 -16.45 16.23 41.49
C SER A 94 -15.64 14.93 41.48
N THR A 95 -14.63 14.80 40.61
CA THR A 95 -13.86 13.56 40.45
C THR A 95 -12.36 13.80 40.52
N ASP A 96 -11.59 12.75 40.83
CA ASP A 96 -10.12 12.77 40.78
C ASP A 96 -9.55 12.78 39.34
N LEU A 97 -10.41 13.00 38.35
CA LEU A 97 -10.09 13.02 36.93
C LEU A 97 -10.17 14.44 36.40
N TYR A 98 -9.22 14.77 35.52
CA TYR A 98 -9.19 16.04 34.83
C TYR A 98 -9.64 15.91 33.39
N LEU A 99 -10.60 16.73 33.01
CA LEU A 99 -11.04 16.87 31.63
C LEU A 99 -11.35 18.34 31.36
N SER A 100 -10.70 18.94 30.38
CA SER A 100 -10.95 20.32 30.00
C SER A 100 -11.36 20.47 28.54
N TRP A 101 -11.95 21.62 28.21
CA TRP A 101 -12.26 21.96 26.81
C TRP A 101 -11.01 21.92 25.93
N TRP A 102 -9.85 22.30 26.46
CA TRP A 102 -8.57 22.16 25.79
C TRP A 102 -8.27 20.71 25.40
N SER A 103 -8.36 19.79 26.37
CA SER A 103 -8.16 18.36 26.14
C SER A 103 -9.15 17.82 25.09
N ILE A 104 -10.41 18.21 25.15
CA ILE A 104 -11.46 17.76 24.21
C ILE A 104 -11.20 18.28 22.78
N LEU A 105 -10.85 19.55 22.61
CA LEU A 105 -10.71 20.15 21.29
C LEU A 105 -9.37 19.79 20.62
N PHE A 106 -8.28 19.81 21.40
CA PHE A 106 -6.95 19.72 20.83
C PHE A 106 -6.30 18.35 20.99
N GLY A 107 -6.56 17.64 22.09
CA GLY A 107 -5.98 16.32 22.37
C GLY A 107 -6.81 15.17 21.82
N PHE A 108 -8.10 15.12 22.19
CA PHE A 108 -8.98 13.98 21.95
C PHE A 108 -9.11 13.56 20.48
N PRO A 109 -9.26 14.46 19.48
CA PRO A 109 -9.39 14.06 18.09
C PRO A 109 -8.17 13.28 17.58
N TYR A 110 -6.98 13.63 18.06
CA TYR A 110 -5.75 12.94 17.68
C TYR A 110 -5.51 11.65 18.46
N ILE A 111 -5.95 11.57 19.72
CA ILE A 111 -5.99 10.31 20.47
C ILE A 111 -6.90 9.32 19.77
N LEU A 112 -8.12 9.73 19.44
CA LEU A 112 -9.08 8.88 18.73
C LEU A 112 -8.52 8.40 17.38
N TYR A 113 -7.99 9.33 16.59
CA TYR A 113 -7.37 8.99 15.31
C TYR A 113 -6.14 8.07 15.48
N GLY A 114 -5.31 8.34 16.49
CA GLY A 114 -4.14 7.56 16.85
C GLY A 114 -4.49 6.12 17.22
N SER A 115 -5.48 5.92 18.10
CA SER A 115 -6.00 4.61 18.49
C SER A 115 -6.61 3.85 17.30
N ILE A 116 -7.36 4.53 16.43
CA ILE A 116 -7.86 3.93 15.17
C ILE A 116 -6.69 3.51 14.27
N SER A 117 -5.65 4.33 14.17
CA SER A 117 -4.47 4.01 13.36
C SER A 117 -3.70 2.82 13.93
N LEU A 118 -3.56 2.74 15.25
CA LEU A 118 -2.94 1.62 15.96
C LEU A 118 -3.74 0.33 15.76
N TYR A 119 -5.06 0.38 15.91
CA TYR A 119 -5.96 -0.74 15.59
C TYR A 119 -5.76 -1.24 14.15
N ARG A 120 -5.67 -0.32 13.19
CA ARG A 120 -5.43 -0.65 11.78
C ARG A 120 -4.05 -1.28 11.55
N CYS A 121 -3.04 -1.00 12.36
CA CYS A 121 -1.75 -1.71 12.28
C CYS A 121 -1.90 -3.21 12.54
N PHE A 122 -2.84 -3.62 13.40
CA PHE A 122 -3.09 -5.03 13.71
C PHE A 122 -4.05 -5.70 12.72
N LYS A 123 -5.10 -4.99 12.28
CA LYS A 123 -6.19 -5.59 11.50
C LYS A 123 -6.17 -5.29 10.00
N LYS A 124 -5.63 -4.16 9.56
CA LYS A 124 -5.79 -3.68 8.18
C LYS A 124 -4.48 -3.55 7.42
N TYR A 125 -3.44 -3.04 8.05
CA TYR A 125 -2.16 -2.78 7.40
C TYR A 125 -1.28 -4.02 7.49
N ASN A 126 -0.59 -4.35 6.40
CA ASN A 126 0.47 -5.36 6.43
C ASN A 126 1.83 -4.72 6.67
N VAL A 127 2.03 -3.53 6.12
CA VAL A 127 3.27 -2.77 6.23
C VAL A 127 2.99 -1.30 6.54
N ILE A 128 3.86 -0.73 7.36
CA ILE A 128 3.95 0.71 7.59
C ILE A 128 5.16 1.25 6.84
N HIS A 129 4.95 2.32 6.08
CA HIS A 129 5.99 2.93 5.26
C HIS A 129 6.71 4.06 6.01
N PHE A 130 8.03 3.95 6.03
CA PHE A 130 9.00 4.95 6.50
C PHE A 130 9.77 5.48 5.30
N ARG A 131 9.21 6.47 4.60
CA ARG A 131 9.76 7.01 3.35
C ARG A 131 10.09 5.90 2.34
N ARG A 132 11.33 5.39 2.31
CA ARG A 132 11.81 4.34 1.41
C ARG A 132 11.84 2.93 2.03
N LYS A 133 11.70 2.80 3.36
CA LYS A 133 11.69 1.51 4.05
C LYS A 133 10.26 1.14 4.46
N SER A 134 10.00 -0.15 4.63
CA SER A 134 8.74 -0.66 5.14
C SER A 134 8.97 -1.63 6.28
N ILE A 135 8.15 -1.54 7.33
CA ILE A 135 8.20 -2.42 8.50
C ILE A 135 6.86 -3.17 8.57
N LYS A 136 6.87 -4.43 9.03
CA LYS A 136 5.64 -5.19 9.29
C LYS A 136 4.75 -4.42 10.25
N ALA A 137 3.51 -4.17 9.87
CA ALA A 137 2.62 -3.28 10.61
C ALA A 137 2.30 -3.79 12.01
N ARG A 138 2.17 -5.11 12.20
CA ARG A 138 1.94 -5.72 13.52
C ARG A 138 3.12 -5.50 14.47
N THR A 139 4.35 -5.76 14.02
CA THR A 139 5.57 -5.49 14.80
C THR A 139 5.68 -4.02 15.17
N PHE A 140 5.42 -3.14 14.20
CA PHE A 140 5.39 -1.71 14.44
C PHE A 140 4.29 -1.30 15.43
N GLY A 141 3.09 -1.90 15.34
CA GLY A 141 1.98 -1.66 16.26
C GLY A 141 2.32 -2.05 17.70
N PHE A 142 2.99 -3.18 17.93
CA PHE A 142 3.48 -3.56 19.26
C PHE A 142 4.51 -2.57 19.80
N ILE A 143 5.52 -2.21 19.00
CA ILE A 143 6.55 -1.24 19.41
C ILE A 143 5.90 0.09 19.78
N LEU A 144 5.01 0.60 18.92
CA LEU A 144 4.31 1.85 19.16
C LEU A 144 3.41 1.77 20.39
N GLY A 145 2.61 0.71 20.54
CA GLY A 145 1.73 0.54 21.69
C GLY A 145 2.49 0.44 23.02
N ILE A 146 3.55 -0.38 23.08
CA ILE A 146 4.41 -0.48 24.27
C ILE A 146 5.06 0.87 24.57
N SER A 147 5.55 1.58 23.54
CA SER A 147 6.12 2.92 23.72
C SER A 147 5.11 3.93 24.26
N ILE A 148 3.84 3.87 23.85
CA ILE A 148 2.76 4.72 24.38
C ILE A 148 2.53 4.41 25.86
N LEU A 149 2.39 3.13 26.22
CA LEU A 149 2.15 2.71 27.61
C LEU A 149 3.30 3.15 28.51
N LEU A 150 4.53 2.88 28.09
CA LEU A 150 5.73 3.26 28.84
C LEU A 150 5.82 4.77 29.01
N PHE A 151 5.51 5.55 27.97
CA PHE A 151 5.48 7.01 28.07
C PHE A 151 4.43 7.50 29.07
N ILE A 152 3.19 7.00 29.02
CA ILE A 152 2.11 7.45 29.92
C ILE A 152 2.45 7.10 31.38
N ILE A 153 2.95 5.89 31.63
CA ILE A 153 3.33 5.44 32.97
C ILE A 153 4.48 6.29 33.51
N ILE A 154 5.54 6.50 32.72
CA ILE A 154 6.67 7.34 33.12
C ILE A 154 6.20 8.77 33.37
N TYR A 155 5.35 9.31 32.50
CA TYR A 155 4.78 10.64 32.69
C TYR A 155 4.05 10.74 34.04
N TRP A 156 3.12 9.85 34.35
CA TRP A 156 2.40 9.92 35.63
C TRP A 156 3.29 9.72 36.86
N ILE A 157 4.29 8.85 36.79
CA ILE A 157 5.25 8.65 37.89
C ILE A 157 6.10 9.91 38.09
N SER A 158 6.57 10.52 37.01
CA SER A 158 7.47 11.67 37.06
C SER A 158 6.77 13.02 37.16
N PHE A 159 5.47 13.09 36.90
CA PHE A 159 4.70 14.34 36.81
C PHE A 159 4.86 15.19 38.07
N TYR A 160 4.68 14.57 39.24
CA TYR A 160 4.82 15.26 40.52
C TYR A 160 6.24 15.76 40.75
N SER A 161 7.26 14.92 40.51
CA SER A 161 8.67 15.32 40.67
C SER A 161 9.12 16.39 39.67
N ILE A 162 8.56 16.41 38.47
CA ILE A 162 8.90 17.38 37.42
C ILE A 162 8.25 18.72 37.70
N ILE A 163 7.00 18.74 38.16
CA ILE A 163 6.30 20.00 38.45
C ILE A 163 7.02 20.81 39.50
N ASP A 164 7.43 20.18 40.61
CA ASP A 164 8.14 20.86 41.69
C ASP A 164 9.44 21.52 41.19
N PHE A 165 10.05 20.96 40.16
CA PHE A 165 11.26 21.53 39.53
C PHE A 165 10.97 22.72 38.61
N TYR A 166 9.80 22.76 37.95
CA TYR A 166 9.44 23.78 36.95
C TYR A 166 8.45 24.84 37.43
N GLU A 167 8.04 24.80 38.70
CA GLU A 167 7.07 25.73 39.29
C GLU A 167 7.43 27.21 39.06
N SER A 168 8.74 27.52 39.02
CA SER A 168 9.27 28.87 38.76
C SER A 168 9.08 29.40 37.32
N LEU A 169 8.87 28.51 36.35
CA LEU A 169 8.74 28.86 34.92
C LEU A 169 7.31 28.68 34.41
N ILE A 170 6.64 27.60 34.80
CA ILE A 170 5.28 27.27 34.36
C ILE A 170 4.57 26.58 35.51
N THR A 171 3.60 27.28 36.11
CA THR A 171 2.79 26.72 37.20
C THR A 171 1.66 25.87 36.61
N PRO A 172 1.55 24.59 36.97
CA PRO A 172 0.39 23.80 36.59
C PRO A 172 -0.86 24.33 37.28
N LEU A 173 -1.96 24.39 36.54
CA LEU A 173 -3.27 24.79 37.06
C LEU A 173 -4.02 23.62 37.71
N HIS A 174 -3.71 22.38 37.31
CA HIS A 174 -4.36 21.17 37.79
C HIS A 174 -3.36 20.03 38.01
N PHE A 175 -3.58 19.24 39.07
CA PHE A 175 -2.71 18.15 39.53
C PHE A 175 -3.37 16.76 39.43
N LEU A 176 -4.36 16.64 38.56
CA LEU A 176 -5.25 15.49 38.47
C LEU A 176 -4.91 14.60 37.27
N ILE A 177 -5.39 13.35 37.28
CA ILE A 177 -5.14 12.43 36.16
C ILE A 177 -5.97 12.87 34.95
N ASP A 178 -5.30 13.25 33.86
CA ASP A 178 -5.97 13.63 32.61
C ASP A 178 -6.72 12.42 32.00
N LEU A 179 -8.03 12.58 31.83
CA LEU A 179 -8.95 11.54 31.36
C LEU A 179 -8.61 11.08 29.93
N ASN A 180 -8.13 11.99 29.07
CA ASN A 180 -7.75 11.65 27.71
C ASN A 180 -6.55 10.68 27.69
N LEU A 181 -5.54 10.94 28.52
CA LEU A 181 -4.41 10.03 28.71
C LEU A 181 -4.85 8.68 29.29
N LEU A 182 -5.78 8.69 30.26
CA LEU A 182 -6.35 7.46 30.81
C LEU A 182 -7.09 6.64 29.74
N ILE A 183 -7.91 7.27 28.90
CA ILE A 183 -8.59 6.64 27.77
C ILE A 183 -7.57 6.09 26.76
N LEU A 184 -6.50 6.84 26.47
CA LEU A 184 -5.43 6.36 25.60
C LEU A 184 -4.72 5.14 26.18
N LEU A 185 -4.44 5.13 27.49
CA LEU A 185 -3.84 3.98 28.18
C LEU A 185 -4.73 2.74 28.05
N ILE A 186 -6.00 2.83 28.48
CA ILE A 186 -6.96 1.73 28.45
C ILE A 186 -7.16 1.22 27.02
N SER A 187 -7.38 2.13 26.06
CA SER A 187 -7.56 1.74 24.66
C SER A 187 -6.30 1.09 24.08
N THR A 188 -5.11 1.56 24.42
CA THR A 188 -3.85 0.94 23.97
C THR A 188 -3.69 -0.46 24.54
N ILE A 189 -3.96 -0.68 25.84
CA ILE A 189 -3.94 -2.01 26.46
C ILE A 189 -4.91 -2.94 25.74
N LEU A 190 -6.17 -2.51 25.54
CA LEU A 190 -7.19 -3.29 24.85
C LEU A 190 -6.76 -3.65 23.42
N LEU A 191 -6.13 -2.71 22.70
CA LEU A 191 -5.63 -2.94 21.34
C LEU A 191 -4.41 -3.88 21.30
N LEU A 192 -3.54 -3.86 22.30
CA LEU A 192 -2.42 -4.80 22.38
C LEU A 192 -2.91 -6.21 22.70
N ILE A 193 -3.89 -6.36 23.61
CA ILE A 193 -4.41 -7.67 24.01
C ILE A 193 -5.30 -8.26 22.91
N VAL A 194 -6.37 -7.56 22.53
CA VAL A 194 -7.45 -8.14 21.70
C VAL A 194 -6.99 -8.37 20.25
N PRO A 195 -6.70 -7.34 19.43
CA PRO A 195 -6.21 -7.56 18.07
C PRO A 195 -4.70 -7.84 18.02
N GLY A 196 -3.91 -7.45 19.03
CA GLY A 196 -2.46 -7.66 19.04
C GLY A 196 -2.07 -9.10 19.36
N LEU A 197 -2.52 -9.68 20.47
CA LEU A 197 -2.17 -11.05 20.89
C LEU A 197 -3.13 -12.08 20.27
N PHE A 198 -4.44 -11.91 20.47
CA PHE A 198 -5.45 -12.90 20.05
C PHE A 198 -5.99 -12.69 18.64
N GLY A 199 -5.65 -11.56 18.00
CA GLY A 199 -6.13 -11.23 16.68
C GLY A 199 -5.48 -12.06 15.59
N ALA A 200 -6.25 -12.96 14.97
CA ALA A 200 -5.93 -13.41 13.62
C ALA A 200 -5.95 -12.21 12.67
N GLN A 201 -4.91 -12.07 11.84
CA GLN A 201 -4.93 -11.12 10.73
C GLN A 201 -6.05 -11.56 9.78
N THR A 202 -6.94 -10.64 9.42
CA THR A 202 -7.77 -10.87 8.25
C THR A 202 -6.82 -11.10 7.08
N PRO A 203 -6.78 -12.31 6.50
CA PRO A 203 -5.96 -12.53 5.33
C PRO A 203 -6.43 -11.49 4.33
N LEU A 204 -5.50 -10.71 3.78
CA LEU A 204 -5.82 -10.00 2.54
C LEU A 204 -6.49 -11.03 1.64
N PRO A 205 -7.60 -10.69 0.96
CA PRO A 205 -7.95 -11.49 -0.20
C PRO A 205 -6.66 -11.50 -1.01
N GLN A 206 -6.04 -12.68 -1.12
CA GLN A 206 -4.97 -12.87 -2.08
C GLN A 206 -5.52 -12.24 -3.35
N LEU A 207 -4.69 -11.50 -4.08
CA LEU A 207 -5.00 -11.20 -5.47
C LEU A 207 -4.98 -12.53 -6.23
N THR A 208 -5.89 -13.44 -5.86
CA THR A 208 -6.18 -14.65 -6.55
C THR A 208 -6.68 -14.21 -7.90
N ARG A 209 -6.25 -14.95 -8.89
CA ARG A 209 -6.65 -14.79 -10.28
C ARG A 209 -8.18 -14.63 -10.38
N ASP A 210 -8.92 -15.32 -9.52
CA ASP A 210 -10.39 -15.29 -9.44
C ASP A 210 -10.96 -13.99 -8.88
N TYR A 211 -10.29 -13.34 -7.93
CA TYR A 211 -10.73 -12.03 -7.42
C TYR A 211 -10.51 -10.94 -8.47
N ILE A 212 -9.35 -10.98 -9.15
CA ILE A 212 -9.05 -10.08 -10.27
C ILE A 212 -10.04 -10.34 -11.42
N ALA A 213 -10.26 -11.59 -11.80
CA ALA A 213 -11.20 -11.96 -12.86
C ALA A 213 -12.63 -11.53 -12.54
N ARG A 214 -13.10 -11.71 -11.29
CA ARG A 214 -14.44 -11.25 -10.85
C ARG A 214 -14.56 -9.73 -10.83
N ARG A 215 -13.52 -9.02 -10.43
CA ARG A 215 -13.51 -7.55 -10.46
C ARG A 215 -13.51 -7.02 -11.90
N THR A 216 -12.68 -7.62 -12.76
CA THR A 216 -12.60 -7.27 -14.18
C THR A 216 -13.89 -7.62 -14.91
N SER A 217 -14.55 -8.75 -14.60
CA SER A 217 -15.85 -9.09 -15.20
C SER A 217 -16.95 -8.12 -14.77
N ARG A 218 -17.00 -7.72 -13.49
CA ARG A 218 -17.94 -6.67 -13.02
C ARG A 218 -17.70 -5.35 -13.71
N LEU A 219 -16.44 -4.93 -13.84
CA LEU A 219 -16.10 -3.70 -14.55
C LEU A 219 -16.45 -3.81 -16.04
N ASN A 220 -16.16 -4.92 -16.70
CA ASN A 220 -16.54 -5.13 -18.09
C ASN A 220 -18.07 -5.11 -18.26
N ASN A 221 -18.84 -5.66 -17.32
CA ASN A 221 -20.30 -5.61 -17.34
C ASN A 221 -20.86 -4.18 -17.11
N LEU A 222 -20.12 -3.32 -16.41
CA LEU A 222 -20.50 -1.92 -16.18
C LEU A 222 -20.04 -0.98 -17.31
N THR A 223 -18.95 -1.31 -17.99
CA THR A 223 -18.30 -0.45 -19.00
C THR A 223 -18.56 -0.90 -20.42
N SER A 224 -19.12 -2.10 -20.63
CA SER A 224 -19.61 -2.51 -21.95
C SER A 224 -20.97 -1.85 -22.18
N PRO A 225 -21.10 -0.91 -23.14
CA PRO A 225 -22.41 -0.54 -23.63
C PRO A 225 -23.01 -1.80 -24.26
N THR A 226 -24.03 -2.40 -23.64
CA THR A 226 -24.81 -3.47 -24.27
C THR A 226 -25.53 -2.89 -25.48
N PRO A 227 -25.21 -3.29 -26.72
CA PRO A 227 -26.04 -2.97 -27.87
C PRO A 227 -27.01 -4.13 -28.04
N ASN A 228 -28.13 -4.08 -27.33
CA ASN A 228 -29.39 -4.81 -27.55
C ASN A 228 -30.06 -5.13 -26.22
N ARG A 229 -30.82 -4.17 -25.71
CA ARG A 229 -32.04 -4.51 -24.97
C ARG A 229 -33.16 -4.62 -26.01
N GLN A 230 -33.18 -5.74 -26.73
CA GLN A 230 -34.41 -6.16 -27.39
C GLN A 230 -35.49 -6.27 -26.31
N ARG A 231 -36.66 -5.71 -26.62
CA ARG A 231 -37.91 -5.81 -25.86
C ARG A 231 -38.05 -7.19 -25.24
N GLN A 232 -37.85 -7.29 -23.93
CA GLN A 232 -38.36 -8.40 -23.17
C GLN A 232 -39.78 -8.02 -22.75
N THR A 233 -40.73 -8.51 -23.54
CA THR A 233 -42.16 -8.50 -23.25
C THR A 233 -42.38 -9.00 -21.83
N VAL A 234 -42.85 -8.10 -20.96
CA VAL A 234 -43.32 -8.43 -19.62
C VAL A 234 -44.55 -9.32 -19.78
N ARG A 235 -44.36 -10.64 -19.67
CA ARG A 235 -45.47 -11.57 -19.43
C ARG A 235 -45.70 -11.60 -17.93
N THR A 236 -46.73 -10.87 -17.52
CA THR A 236 -47.36 -10.97 -16.20
C THR A 236 -47.88 -12.40 -16.04
N THR A 237 -47.16 -13.27 -15.32
CA THR A 237 -47.75 -14.51 -14.80
C THR A 237 -48.27 -14.23 -13.41
N THR A 238 -49.59 -14.36 -13.33
CA THR A 238 -50.45 -14.25 -12.18
C THR A 238 -49.99 -15.13 -11.02
N ARG A 239 -50.06 -14.50 -9.86
CA ARG A 239 -49.94 -14.99 -8.50
C ARG A 239 -50.91 -16.15 -8.26
N SER A 240 -50.40 -17.31 -7.87
CA SER A 240 -51.17 -18.34 -7.16
C SER A 240 -50.31 -18.94 -6.05
N SER A 241 -50.64 -18.57 -4.82
CA SER A 241 -50.24 -19.26 -3.58
C SER A 241 -50.76 -20.70 -3.60
N PRO A 242 -50.08 -21.66 -2.95
CA PRO A 242 -50.54 -22.02 -1.61
C PRO A 242 -49.44 -22.35 -0.59
N THR A 243 -49.65 -21.80 0.61
CA THR A 243 -49.67 -22.40 1.96
C THR A 243 -48.59 -23.44 2.40
N PRO A 244 -48.01 -23.28 3.61
CA PRO A 244 -46.95 -24.13 4.15
C PRO A 244 -47.48 -25.41 4.81
N SER A 245 -46.70 -26.48 4.73
CA SER A 245 -46.91 -27.72 5.48
C SER A 245 -45.67 -28.07 6.28
N THR A 246 -45.85 -27.99 7.59
CA THR A 246 -45.02 -28.51 8.67
C THR A 246 -44.96 -30.04 8.59
N ARG A 247 -43.75 -30.64 8.57
CA ARG A 247 -43.58 -31.99 9.11
C ARG A 247 -42.16 -32.25 9.62
N THR A 248 -42.11 -32.49 10.91
CA THR A 248 -40.99 -33.00 11.71
C THR A 248 -40.86 -34.53 11.52
N VAL A 249 -39.70 -35.06 11.91
CA VAL A 249 -39.40 -36.44 12.38
C VAL A 249 -38.49 -37.31 11.48
N ALA A 250 -37.21 -37.28 11.85
CA ALA A 250 -36.35 -38.38 12.32
C ALA A 250 -35.87 -39.57 11.44
N ARG A 251 -34.56 -39.81 11.61
CA ARG A 251 -33.86 -41.07 11.95
C ARG A 251 -33.37 -42.01 10.83
N THR A 252 -32.05 -42.31 10.94
CA THR A 252 -31.31 -43.56 10.61
C THR A 252 -31.20 -43.94 9.11
N THR A 253 -30.11 -44.48 8.55
CA THR A 253 -29.06 -45.42 9.02
C THR A 253 -27.87 -45.46 8.03
N ARG A 254 -26.70 -45.84 8.56
CA ARG A 254 -25.53 -46.51 7.93
C ARG A 254 -25.63 -46.95 6.45
N SER A 255 -24.54 -46.69 5.71
CA SER A 255 -23.84 -47.76 4.98
C SER A 255 -22.33 -47.50 4.90
N VAL A 256 -21.59 -48.55 5.25
CA VAL A 256 -20.14 -48.70 5.16
C VAL A 256 -19.87 -49.50 3.89
N SER A 257 -18.88 -49.12 3.10
CA SER A 257 -18.15 -50.09 2.26
C SER A 257 -16.68 -49.69 2.12
N ARG A 258 -15.82 -50.59 2.62
CA ARG A 258 -14.38 -50.69 2.43
C ARG A 258 -14.10 -51.36 1.07
N SER A 259 -13.06 -50.93 0.36
CA SER A 259 -11.91 -51.74 -0.10
C SER A 259 -10.93 -50.80 -0.85
N ALA A 260 -9.67 -50.65 -0.44
CA ALA A 260 -8.49 -51.52 -0.60
C ALA A 260 -7.67 -51.23 -1.89
N ARG A 261 -6.72 -50.31 -1.74
CA ARG A 261 -5.26 -50.48 -1.95
C ARG A 261 -4.79 -51.30 -3.17
N SER A 262 -4.06 -50.65 -4.08
CA SER A 262 -2.72 -51.08 -4.53
C SER A 262 -2.00 -49.99 -5.34
N THR A 263 -0.74 -49.75 -4.97
CA THR A 263 0.30 -48.93 -5.62
C THR A 263 1.40 -49.89 -6.13
N PRO A 264 2.54 -49.41 -6.67
CA PRO A 264 2.78 -48.96 -8.04
C PRO A 264 3.86 -49.82 -8.75
N THR A 265 4.06 -49.66 -10.06
CA THR A 265 5.27 -50.22 -10.72
C THR A 265 5.80 -49.34 -11.86
N THR A 266 7.13 -49.32 -11.87
CA THR A 266 8.10 -48.47 -12.57
C THR A 266 8.43 -48.88 -14.01
N ASN A 267 8.90 -47.88 -14.77
CA ASN A 267 9.96 -47.89 -15.79
C ASN A 267 10.00 -49.01 -16.85
N ARG A 268 9.84 -48.61 -18.11
CA ARG A 268 10.60 -49.21 -19.22
C ARG A 268 10.98 -48.17 -20.26
N TYR A 269 12.29 -47.95 -20.37
CA TYR A 269 12.97 -47.31 -21.50
C TYR A 269 12.74 -48.13 -22.77
N SER A 270 12.52 -47.46 -23.90
CA SER A 270 12.77 -48.01 -25.22
C SER A 270 13.48 -46.98 -26.09
N THR A 271 14.75 -47.28 -26.33
CA THR A 271 15.65 -46.71 -27.32
C THR A 271 15.17 -47.10 -28.72
N SER A 272 15.02 -46.12 -29.61
CA SER A 272 14.89 -46.36 -31.06
C SER A 272 16.02 -45.63 -31.77
N SER A 273 16.99 -46.42 -32.21
CA SER A 273 17.98 -46.07 -33.22
C SER A 273 17.30 -46.06 -34.59
N ARG A 274 17.50 -45.00 -35.38
CA ARG A 274 17.20 -45.04 -36.81
C ARG A 274 18.38 -44.53 -37.61
N GLU A 275 18.78 -45.38 -38.54
CA GLU A 275 19.99 -45.35 -39.35
C GLU A 275 20.11 -44.11 -40.23
N LYS A 276 21.37 -43.68 -40.38
CA LYS A 276 21.83 -42.70 -41.38
C LYS A 276 21.90 -43.38 -42.74
N LYS A 277 21.28 -42.78 -43.75
CA LYS A 277 21.57 -43.07 -45.15
C LYS A 277 22.47 -41.97 -45.71
N THR A 278 23.67 -42.39 -46.09
CA THR A 278 24.74 -41.63 -46.72
C THR A 278 24.38 -41.31 -48.16
N THR A 279 24.61 -40.09 -48.61
CA THR A 279 24.85 -39.83 -50.05
C THR A 279 25.99 -38.84 -50.15
N GLN A 280 27.07 -39.31 -50.77
CA GLN A 280 28.31 -38.61 -51.04
C GLN A 280 28.09 -37.57 -52.14
N THR A 281 28.74 -36.42 -52.01
CA THR A 281 29.15 -35.64 -53.19
C THR A 281 30.39 -34.80 -52.86
N VAL A 282 31.51 -35.32 -53.36
CA VAL A 282 32.66 -34.64 -53.99
C VAL A 282 33.41 -33.58 -53.19
N GLY A 283 34.71 -33.85 -53.05
CA GLY A 283 35.65 -33.09 -52.24
C GLY A 283 36.08 -31.75 -52.84
N ARG A 284 36.49 -30.86 -51.93
CA ARG A 284 37.69 -30.05 -52.11
C ARG A 284 38.29 -29.74 -50.74
N ARG A 285 39.49 -30.27 -50.50
CA ARG A 285 40.35 -29.93 -49.37
C ARG A 285 40.79 -28.47 -49.52
N ALA A 286 40.45 -27.64 -48.55
CA ALA A 286 41.18 -26.42 -48.25
C ALA A 286 41.19 -26.26 -46.72
N THR A 287 42.32 -26.65 -46.12
CA THR A 287 42.69 -26.33 -44.75
C THR A 287 42.84 -24.82 -44.62
N GLY A 288 41.78 -24.15 -44.17
CA GLY A 288 41.80 -22.78 -43.70
C GLY A 288 41.29 -22.72 -42.27
N PRO A 289 41.82 -21.84 -41.41
CA PRO A 289 41.37 -21.77 -40.02
C PRO A 289 39.89 -21.43 -40.00
N VAL A 290 39.11 -22.21 -39.25
CA VAL A 290 37.69 -21.95 -38.96
C VAL A 290 37.63 -20.62 -38.22
N ARG A 291 37.53 -19.54 -38.99
CA ARG A 291 37.27 -18.19 -38.50
C ARG A 291 35.85 -18.27 -37.94
N ARG A 292 35.74 -18.48 -36.61
CA ARG A 292 34.49 -18.33 -35.87
C ARG A 292 33.89 -17.00 -36.30
N LYS A 293 32.90 -17.01 -37.18
CA LYS A 293 32.07 -15.85 -37.48
C LYS A 293 31.43 -15.48 -36.15
N LYS A 294 32.00 -14.48 -35.46
CA LYS A 294 31.29 -13.73 -34.43
C LYS A 294 29.99 -13.30 -35.11
N THR A 295 28.88 -13.91 -34.71
CA THR A 295 27.52 -13.47 -35.06
C THR A 295 27.31 -12.11 -34.39
N VAL A 296 27.93 -11.08 -34.97
CA VAL A 296 27.57 -9.69 -34.72
C VAL A 296 26.19 -9.55 -35.33
N THR A 297 25.17 -9.65 -34.48
CA THR A 297 23.79 -9.45 -34.88
C THR A 297 23.64 -7.97 -35.24
N LYS A 298 23.78 -7.66 -36.55
CA LYS A 298 23.50 -6.33 -37.09
C LYS A 298 22.00 -6.04 -36.92
N ILE A 299 21.65 -5.28 -35.88
CA ILE A 299 20.34 -4.63 -35.82
C ILE A 299 20.34 -3.59 -36.93
N SER A 300 19.71 -3.88 -38.06
CA SER A 300 19.75 -3.02 -39.25
C SER A 300 18.85 -1.79 -39.12
N ASN A 301 17.84 -1.81 -38.26
CA ASN A 301 16.91 -0.70 -38.07
C ASN A 301 16.44 -0.59 -36.61
N PHE A 302 17.03 0.34 -35.86
CA PHE A 302 16.70 0.60 -34.45
C PHE A 302 15.28 1.14 -34.26
N ASN A 303 14.71 1.84 -35.25
CA ASN A 303 13.38 2.46 -35.14
C ASN A 303 12.25 1.43 -35.02
N LEU A 304 12.45 0.20 -35.51
CA LEU A 304 11.47 -0.89 -35.36
C LEU A 304 11.28 -1.33 -33.90
N TYR A 305 12.24 -1.02 -33.04
CA TYR A 305 12.30 -1.42 -31.64
C TYR A 305 12.00 -0.26 -30.68
N LYS A 306 11.71 0.93 -31.22
CA LYS A 306 11.43 2.14 -30.46
C LYS A 306 10.00 2.11 -29.88
N PRO A 307 9.83 2.27 -28.55
CA PRO A 307 8.51 2.45 -27.94
C PRO A 307 7.79 3.68 -28.52
N LYS A 308 6.47 3.56 -28.74
CA LYS A 308 5.65 4.70 -29.16
C LYS A 308 5.29 5.54 -27.95
N ALA A 309 6.16 6.51 -27.63
CA ALA A 309 5.97 7.50 -26.57
C ALA A 309 6.20 8.91 -27.12
N ALA A 310 5.50 9.91 -26.58
CA ALA A 310 5.64 11.32 -26.98
C ALA A 310 7.07 11.86 -26.70
N ARG A 311 7.66 11.45 -25.57
CA ARG A 311 9.07 11.70 -25.23
C ARG A 311 9.65 10.40 -24.69
N LEU A 312 10.68 9.86 -25.36
CA LEU A 312 11.37 8.66 -24.88
C LEU A 312 12.17 8.96 -23.61
N SER A 313 12.05 8.10 -22.62
CA SER A 313 12.87 8.10 -21.42
C SER A 313 13.37 6.68 -21.15
N THR A 314 14.30 6.52 -20.21
CA THR A 314 14.73 5.19 -19.75
C THR A 314 13.56 4.36 -19.20
N GLU A 315 12.53 5.01 -18.66
CA GLU A 315 11.30 4.38 -18.17
C GLU A 315 10.53 3.66 -19.27
N ASP A 316 10.54 4.17 -20.50
CA ASP A 316 9.80 3.58 -21.62
C ASP A 316 10.39 2.25 -22.12
N PHE A 317 11.63 1.96 -21.73
CA PHE A 317 12.32 0.72 -22.07
C PHE A 317 12.21 -0.35 -20.97
N LYS A 318 11.56 -0.05 -19.85
CA LYS A 318 11.31 -1.02 -18.78
C LYS A 318 10.23 -2.01 -19.18
N CYS A 319 10.36 -3.24 -18.70
CA CYS A 319 9.33 -4.24 -18.86
C CYS A 319 7.99 -3.74 -18.27
N ILE A 320 6.90 -3.85 -19.04
CA ILE A 320 5.56 -3.42 -18.61
C ILE A 320 4.96 -4.23 -17.46
N PHE A 321 5.54 -5.37 -17.10
CA PHE A 321 5.03 -6.24 -16.02
C PHE A 321 5.89 -6.17 -14.76
N CYS A 322 7.21 -6.40 -14.86
CA CYS A 322 8.09 -6.32 -13.69
C CYS A 322 8.65 -4.92 -13.42
N PHE A 323 8.39 -3.93 -14.28
CA PHE A 323 8.83 -2.53 -14.14
C PHE A 323 10.34 -2.36 -13.94
N LYS A 324 11.13 -3.35 -14.40
CA LYS A 324 12.60 -3.30 -14.40
C LYS A 324 13.13 -3.08 -15.81
N LEU A 325 14.24 -2.38 -15.90
CA LEU A 325 14.99 -2.24 -17.15
C LEU A 325 15.69 -3.58 -17.43
N PRO A 326 15.63 -4.13 -18.66
CA PRO A 326 16.32 -5.39 -18.96
C PRO A 326 17.83 -5.28 -18.74
N GLU A 327 18.40 -6.20 -17.97
CA GLU A 327 19.82 -6.23 -17.61
C GLU A 327 20.52 -7.47 -18.19
N TYR A 328 21.72 -7.30 -18.72
CA TYR A 328 22.59 -8.40 -19.14
C TYR A 328 23.83 -8.44 -18.25
N PRO A 329 24.21 -9.60 -17.68
CA PRO A 329 23.76 -10.96 -18.02
C PRO A 329 22.54 -11.48 -17.25
N LYS A 330 21.96 -10.74 -16.28
CA LYS A 330 20.92 -11.26 -15.37
C LYS A 330 19.66 -11.80 -16.08
N ASP A 331 19.17 -11.12 -17.11
CA ASP A 331 17.98 -11.52 -17.87
C ASP A 331 18.34 -12.35 -19.12
N ASN A 332 19.58 -12.85 -19.23
CA ASN A 332 19.98 -13.67 -20.37
C ASN A 332 19.10 -14.92 -20.48
N GLY A 333 18.65 -15.25 -21.68
CA GLY A 333 17.73 -16.37 -21.94
C GLY A 333 16.24 -16.06 -21.77
N ARG A 334 15.84 -14.99 -21.07
CA ARG A 334 14.42 -14.61 -20.93
C ARG A 334 13.85 -14.05 -22.22
N GLY A 335 14.64 -13.24 -22.93
CA GLY A 335 14.22 -12.58 -24.17
C GLY A 335 13.20 -11.45 -23.96
N ILE A 336 13.05 -10.59 -24.95
CA ILE A 336 12.16 -9.42 -24.93
C ILE A 336 11.16 -9.52 -26.07
N ILE A 337 9.87 -9.35 -25.76
CA ILE A 337 8.79 -9.22 -26.73
C ILE A 337 8.30 -7.77 -26.70
N LEU A 338 8.09 -7.18 -27.88
CA LEU A 338 7.48 -5.85 -27.99
C LEU A 338 6.01 -5.97 -28.37
N CYS A 339 5.15 -5.15 -27.77
CA CYS A 339 3.77 -5.06 -28.21
C CYS A 339 3.70 -4.67 -29.71
N PRO A 340 2.90 -5.36 -30.54
CA PRO A 340 2.84 -5.06 -31.98
C PRO A 340 2.35 -3.63 -32.28
N LYS A 341 1.48 -3.07 -31.43
CA LYS A 341 0.92 -1.73 -31.62
C LYS A 341 1.74 -0.62 -30.95
N CYS A 342 1.95 -0.68 -29.63
CA CYS A 342 2.61 0.40 -28.88
C CYS A 342 4.13 0.21 -28.71
N LYS A 343 4.68 -0.95 -29.09
CA LYS A 343 6.12 -1.27 -29.04
C LYS A 343 6.76 -1.21 -27.65
N TYR A 344 5.97 -1.12 -26.57
CA TYR A 344 6.49 -1.26 -25.22
C TYR A 344 7.00 -2.68 -24.96
N PRO A 345 8.13 -2.83 -24.24
CA PRO A 345 8.77 -4.13 -24.02
C PRO A 345 8.18 -4.91 -22.86
N ALA A 346 8.28 -6.23 -22.96
CA ALA A 346 8.04 -7.17 -21.89
C ALA A 346 9.08 -8.30 -21.94
N HIS A 347 9.41 -8.89 -20.79
CA HIS A 347 10.14 -10.16 -20.81
C HIS A 347 9.24 -11.24 -21.43
N ALA A 348 9.84 -12.16 -22.19
CA ALA A 348 9.05 -13.05 -23.02
C ALA A 348 8.24 -14.07 -22.22
N ASP A 349 8.74 -14.48 -21.05
CA ASP A 349 8.04 -15.25 -20.03
C ASP A 349 6.80 -14.50 -19.52
N GLU A 350 6.98 -13.28 -19.00
CA GLU A 350 5.91 -12.45 -18.44
C GLU A 350 4.83 -12.10 -19.49
N PHE A 351 5.24 -11.88 -20.74
CA PHE A 351 4.33 -11.60 -21.83
C PHE A 351 3.50 -12.84 -22.22
N LYS A 352 4.12 -14.03 -22.27
CA LYS A 352 3.42 -15.28 -22.55
C LYS A 352 2.44 -15.62 -21.43
N ASP A 353 2.84 -15.44 -20.18
CA ASP A 353 1.98 -15.64 -19.02
C ASP A 353 0.76 -14.71 -19.05
N TRP A 354 0.97 -13.43 -19.38
CA TRP A 354 -0.11 -12.48 -19.57
C TRP A 354 -1.09 -12.92 -20.66
N LEU A 355 -0.58 -13.37 -21.80
CA LEU A 355 -1.39 -13.82 -22.94
C LEU A 355 -2.29 -15.02 -22.67
N GLN A 356 -1.99 -15.82 -21.63
CA GLN A 356 -2.87 -16.90 -21.18
C GLN A 356 -4.17 -16.37 -20.53
N SER A 357 -4.15 -15.14 -20.01
CA SER A 357 -5.26 -14.54 -19.28
C SER A 357 -5.95 -13.39 -20.01
N SER A 358 -5.26 -12.74 -20.94
CA SER A 358 -5.77 -11.58 -21.67
C SER A 358 -5.31 -11.60 -23.11
N ASN A 359 -6.20 -11.24 -24.03
CA ASN A 359 -5.86 -10.99 -25.43
C ASN A 359 -5.48 -9.53 -25.69
N LEU A 360 -5.40 -8.67 -24.66
CA LEU A 360 -5.11 -7.24 -24.79
C LEU A 360 -3.68 -6.93 -24.34
N CYS A 361 -3.08 -5.87 -24.87
CA CYS A 361 -1.84 -5.33 -24.32
C CYS A 361 -2.09 -4.63 -22.98
N SER A 362 -1.34 -4.98 -21.93
CA SER A 362 -1.46 -4.37 -20.58
C SER A 362 -1.18 -2.87 -20.53
N ARG A 363 -0.49 -2.31 -21.54
CA ARG A 363 -0.16 -0.89 -21.62
C ARG A 363 -1.14 -0.07 -22.46
N CYS A 364 -1.47 -0.54 -23.67
CA CYS A 364 -2.28 0.23 -24.63
C CYS A 364 -3.69 -0.33 -24.85
N ASN A 365 -4.08 -1.37 -24.09
CA ASN A 365 -5.38 -2.04 -24.12
C ASN A 365 -5.85 -2.50 -25.50
N THR A 366 -4.97 -2.54 -26.49
CA THR A 366 -5.35 -2.98 -27.84
C THR A 366 -5.25 -4.51 -27.93
N PRO A 367 -6.20 -5.17 -28.63
CA PRO A 367 -6.11 -6.60 -28.93
C PRO A 367 -4.80 -6.98 -29.62
N ILE A 368 -4.19 -8.07 -29.14
CA ILE A 368 -2.99 -8.67 -29.71
C ILE A 368 -3.42 -9.71 -30.77
N PRO A 369 -2.97 -9.57 -32.03
CA PRO A 369 -3.34 -10.48 -33.11
C PRO A 369 -3.08 -11.94 -32.75
N SER A 370 -3.99 -12.85 -33.14
CA SER A 370 -3.87 -14.29 -32.88
C SER A 370 -2.58 -14.90 -33.43
N SER A 371 -2.13 -14.44 -34.60
CA SER A 371 -0.84 -14.83 -35.21
C SER A 371 0.35 -14.49 -34.30
N PHE A 372 0.34 -13.29 -33.71
CA PHE A 372 1.39 -12.85 -32.78
C PHE A 372 1.32 -13.58 -31.45
N ARG A 373 0.13 -13.96 -30.97
CA ARG A 373 -0.04 -14.76 -29.74
C ARG A 373 0.55 -16.17 -29.87
N ARG A 374 0.38 -16.80 -31.03
CA ARG A 374 0.92 -18.14 -31.29
C ARG A 374 2.44 -18.16 -31.40
N ASN A 375 3.03 -17.15 -32.05
CA ASN A 375 4.48 -17.07 -32.25
C ASN A 375 4.98 -15.62 -32.12
N PRO A 376 5.16 -15.11 -30.88
CA PRO A 376 5.65 -13.76 -30.69
C PRO A 376 7.13 -13.67 -31.05
N LYS A 377 7.52 -12.58 -31.73
CA LYS A 377 8.92 -12.33 -32.08
C LYS A 377 9.72 -11.96 -30.82
N THR A 378 10.59 -12.85 -30.40
CA THR A 378 11.48 -12.65 -29.24
C THR A 378 12.82 -12.06 -29.67
N ILE A 379 13.25 -11.00 -28.99
CA ILE A 379 14.53 -10.32 -29.18
C ILE A 379 15.46 -10.74 -28.04
N SER A 380 16.73 -11.02 -28.31
CA SER A 380 17.68 -11.30 -27.23
C SER A 380 17.88 -10.04 -26.37
N VAL A 381 18.01 -10.24 -25.04
CA VAL A 381 18.23 -9.12 -24.11
C VAL A 381 19.49 -8.33 -24.48
N LYS A 382 20.57 -9.03 -24.88
CA LYS A 382 21.80 -8.40 -25.37
C LYS A 382 21.55 -7.43 -26.52
N ASN A 383 20.74 -7.82 -27.51
CA ASN A 383 20.43 -6.96 -28.65
C ASN A 383 19.51 -5.81 -28.23
N TYR A 384 18.56 -6.06 -27.34
CA TYR A 384 17.66 -5.03 -26.86
C TYR A 384 18.38 -3.95 -26.04
N ILE A 385 19.40 -4.30 -25.24
CA ILE A 385 20.23 -3.32 -24.53
C ILE A 385 20.98 -2.40 -25.51
N ILE A 386 21.42 -2.90 -26.67
CA ILE A 386 22.03 -2.06 -27.72
C ILE A 386 21.01 -1.05 -28.23
N VAL A 387 19.74 -1.45 -28.42
CA VAL A 387 18.64 -0.54 -28.79
C VAL A 387 18.43 0.55 -27.73
N ILE A 388 18.39 0.17 -26.45
CA ILE A 388 18.21 1.13 -25.34
C ILE A 388 19.34 2.15 -25.35
N LYS A 389 20.60 1.70 -25.44
CA LYS A 389 21.77 2.58 -25.49
C LYS A 389 21.71 3.54 -26.67
N HIS A 390 21.32 3.08 -27.87
CA HIS A 390 21.19 3.93 -29.04
C HIS A 390 20.23 5.11 -28.81
N PHE A 391 19.06 4.88 -28.21
CA PHE A 391 18.07 5.95 -28.01
C PHE A 391 18.28 6.80 -26.75
N VAL A 392 18.91 6.26 -25.71
CA VAL A 392 19.15 6.98 -24.45
C VAL A 392 20.48 7.74 -24.49
N SER A 393 21.51 7.23 -25.19
CA SER A 393 22.82 7.88 -25.30
C SER A 393 22.87 9.02 -26.32
N ASN A 394 22.12 8.95 -27.43
CA ASN A 394 22.04 10.04 -28.43
C ASN A 394 21.15 11.22 -27.99
N ARG A 395 20.90 11.36 -26.69
CA ARG A 395 20.12 12.47 -26.10
C ARG A 395 20.93 13.34 -25.14
N ARG A 396 22.24 13.13 -25.07
CA ARG A 396 23.17 14.08 -24.45
C ARG A 396 23.68 15.05 -25.49
#